data_AF-A0A970GWX5-F1
#
_entry.id   AF-A0A970GWX5-F1
#
_cell.length_a   1.000
_cell.length_b   1.000
_cell.length_c   1.000
_cell.angle_alpha   90.00
_cell.angle_beta   90.00
_cell.angle_gamma   90.00
#
_symmetry.space_group_name_H-M   'P 1'
#
loop_
_entity.id
_entity.type
_entity.pdbx_description
1 polymer ?
#
loop_
_entity_poly.entity_id
_entity_poly.type
_entity_poly.pdbx_seq_one_letter_code
_entity_poly.pdbx_strand_id
1 'polypeptide(L)'
;MEKIKFGFVRHPYEPVFNKDSKVLILGTVPSTASRQYGFYYTHPQNRFWRVLSSILNCEFPDTIEKKIEMLLKNRIAVWDVVKETEIKGSCDNTIKNPKPNDINLILNNADIRAIFTT
;
A
#
# COMPACT_ATOMS: atom_id res chain seq x y z
N MET A 1 23.29 12.80 -16.63
CA MET A 1 22.03 12.15 -16.23
C MET A 1 22.34 10.72 -15.82
N GLU A 2 22.21 10.37 -14.54
CA GLU A 2 22.27 8.95 -14.14
C GLU A 2 21.08 8.22 -14.78
N LYS A 3 21.37 7.21 -15.61
CA LYS A 3 20.33 6.32 -16.11
C LYS A 3 19.79 5.54 -14.91
N ILE A 4 18.58 5.86 -14.45
CA ILE A 4 17.87 5.01 -13.48
C ILE A 4 17.84 3.59 -14.07
N LYS A 5 18.48 2.65 -13.38
CA LYS A 5 18.57 1.26 -13.83
C LYS A 5 17.31 0.49 -13.40
N PHE A 6 17.03 -0.61 -14.09
CA PHE A 6 16.07 -1.60 -13.58
C PHE A 6 16.60 -2.16 -12.26
N GLY A 7 15.72 -2.23 -11.26
CA GLY A 7 15.94 -2.92 -10.00
C GLY A 7 14.92 -4.02 -9.83
N PHE A 8 15.28 -5.06 -9.09
CA PHE A 8 14.34 -6.07 -8.63
C PHE A 8 13.73 -5.62 -7.30
N VAL A 9 12.41 -5.64 -7.22
CA VAL A 9 11.66 -5.29 -6.00
C VAL A 9 10.91 -6.53 -5.55
N ARG A 10 11.03 -6.86 -4.27
CA ARG A 10 10.16 -7.80 -3.55
C ARG A 10 9.47 -7.06 -2.43
N HIS A 11 8.17 -7.25 -2.29
CA HIS A 11 7.33 -6.57 -1.32
C HIS A 11 7.85 -6.87 0.10
N PRO A 12 8.24 -5.86 0.89
CA PRO A 12 9.04 -6.10 2.10
C PRO A 12 8.23 -6.24 3.39
N TYR A 13 6.92 -5.96 3.37
CA TYR A 13 6.06 -6.02 4.55
C TYR A 13 4.67 -6.63 4.24
N GLU A 14 3.98 -7.09 5.27
CA GLU A 14 2.66 -7.72 5.20
C GLU A 14 1.54 -6.67 4.97
N PRO A 15 0.34 -7.09 4.52
CA PRO A 15 -0.83 -6.20 4.47
C PRO A 15 -1.21 -5.70 5.87
N VAL A 16 -1.74 -4.48 5.95
CA VAL A 16 -2.39 -3.99 7.17
C VAL A 16 -3.87 -4.35 7.09
N PHE A 17 -4.33 -5.28 7.92
CA PHE A 17 -5.74 -5.66 8.02
C PHE A 17 -6.04 -6.40 9.32
N ASN A 18 -7.33 -6.58 9.63
CA ASN A 18 -7.83 -7.49 10.66
C ASN A 18 -9.17 -8.10 10.22
N LYS A 19 -9.72 -9.02 11.01
CA LYS A 19 -11.00 -9.71 10.70
C LYS A 19 -12.20 -8.77 10.49
N ASP A 20 -12.14 -7.57 11.06
CA ASP A 20 -13.23 -6.58 11.01
C ASP A 20 -13.14 -5.68 9.77
N SER A 21 -12.08 -5.81 8.97
CA SER A 21 -11.88 -5.04 7.74
C SER A 21 -13.01 -5.31 6.73
N LYS A 22 -13.50 -4.24 6.10
CA LYS A 22 -14.60 -4.24 5.12
C LYS A 22 -14.22 -3.61 3.79
N VAL A 23 -13.21 -2.75 3.78
CA VAL A 23 -12.68 -2.08 2.58
C VAL A 23 -11.24 -2.52 2.39
N LEU A 24 -10.85 -2.88 1.18
CA LEU A 24 -9.46 -3.14 0.83
C LEU A 24 -8.99 -2.09 -0.18
N ILE A 25 -7.91 -1.37 0.13
CA ILE A 25 -7.28 -0.44 -0.80
C ILE A 25 -5.96 -1.07 -1.29
N LEU A 26 -5.80 -1.13 -2.62
CA LEU A 26 -4.67 -1.77 -3.29
C LEU A 26 -3.85 -0.74 -4.08
N GLY A 27 -2.58 -0.62 -3.73
CA GLY A 27 -1.58 0.04 -4.58
C GLY A 27 -0.93 -0.95 -5.55
N THR A 28 -0.04 -0.44 -6.42
CA THR A 28 0.68 -1.29 -7.39
C THR A 28 1.81 -2.07 -6.71
N VAL A 29 2.81 -1.35 -6.22
CA VAL A 29 4.07 -1.85 -5.65
C VAL A 29 4.64 -0.73 -4.77
N PRO A 30 5.30 -1.03 -3.64
CA PRO A 30 5.76 0.02 -2.74
C PRO A 30 6.80 0.90 -3.42
N SER A 31 6.62 2.23 -3.38
CA SER A 31 7.57 3.20 -3.95
C SER A 31 8.97 3.14 -3.31
N THR A 32 9.98 3.79 -3.90
CA THR A 32 11.32 3.88 -3.28
C THR A 32 11.27 4.46 -1.87
N ALA A 33 10.47 5.51 -1.66
CA ALA A 33 10.26 6.10 -0.34
C ALA A 33 9.57 5.10 0.61
N SER A 34 8.51 4.41 0.16
CA SER A 34 7.81 3.40 0.96
C SER A 34 8.73 2.28 1.42
N ARG A 35 9.64 1.83 0.54
CA ARG A 35 10.65 0.83 0.88
C ARG A 35 11.68 1.34 1.89
N GLN A 36 12.12 2.59 1.77
CA GLN A 36 13.07 3.20 2.71
C GLN A 36 12.48 3.40 4.10
N TYR A 37 11.21 3.84 4.18
CA TYR A 37 10.52 4.12 5.44
C TYR A 37 9.79 2.89 6.01
N GLY A 38 9.73 1.77 5.28
CA GLY A 38 9.10 0.53 5.72
C GLY A 38 7.58 0.60 5.85
N PHE A 39 6.91 1.48 5.10
CA PHE A 39 5.45 1.61 5.18
C PHE A 39 4.79 2.16 3.90
N TYR A 40 3.47 1.98 3.79
CA TYR A 40 2.68 2.40 2.63
C TYR A 40 2.58 3.93 2.50
N TYR A 41 2.69 4.42 1.27
CA TYR A 41 2.44 5.82 0.88
C TYR A 41 3.22 6.89 1.70
N THR A 42 4.51 6.68 1.97
CA THR A 42 5.31 7.52 2.88
C THR A 42 5.90 8.78 2.24
N HIS A 43 5.91 8.88 0.90
CA HIS A 43 6.45 10.06 0.24
C HIS A 43 5.64 11.32 0.60
N PRO A 44 6.24 12.46 0.98
CA PRO A 44 5.50 13.65 1.45
C PRO A 44 4.52 14.25 0.45
N GLN A 45 4.77 14.06 -0.86
CA GLN A 45 3.86 14.48 -1.93
C GLN A 45 2.72 13.48 -2.19
N ASN A 46 2.81 12.26 -1.65
CA ASN A 46 1.73 11.30 -1.76
C ASN A 46 0.51 11.79 -0.96
N ARG A 47 -0.65 11.80 -1.61
CA ARG A 47 -1.88 12.36 -1.03
C ARG A 47 -2.73 11.35 -0.27
N PHE A 48 -2.39 10.07 -0.28
CA PHE A 48 -3.18 8.98 0.29
C PHE A 48 -3.64 9.28 1.71
N TRP A 49 -2.70 9.53 2.63
CA TRP A 49 -3.03 9.78 4.03
C TRP A 49 -3.83 11.06 4.25
N ARG A 50 -3.54 12.12 3.47
CA ARG A 50 -4.27 13.41 3.55
C ARG A 50 -5.71 13.28 3.06
N VAL A 51 -5.91 12.55 1.96
CA VAL A 51 -7.25 12.30 1.39
C VAL A 51 -8.04 11.40 2.34
N LEU A 52 -7.41 10.32 2.81
CA LEU A 52 -8.08 9.36 3.67
C LEU A 52 -8.50 9.97 5.01
N SER A 53 -7.62 10.72 5.68
CA SER A 53 -7.99 11.40 6.94
C SER A 53 -9.09 12.44 6.73
N SER A 54 -9.10 13.13 5.58
CA SER A 54 -10.16 14.09 5.23
C SER A 54 -11.51 13.41 4.99
N ILE A 55 -11.54 12.26 4.32
CA ILE A 55 -12.78 11.49 4.08
C ILE A 55 -13.33 10.94 5.39
N LEU A 56 -12.44 10.44 6.25
CA LEU A 56 -12.79 9.86 7.55
C LEU A 56 -13.07 10.92 8.63
N ASN A 57 -12.91 12.21 8.31
CA ASN A 57 -13.05 13.34 9.22
C ASN A 57 -12.24 13.15 10.53
N CYS A 58 -10.97 12.78 10.40
CA CYS A 58 -10.07 12.58 11.53
C CYS A 58 -8.76 13.36 11.38
N GLU A 59 -8.00 13.44 12.47
CA GLU A 59 -6.66 14.04 12.45
C GLU A 59 -5.73 13.30 11.49
N PHE A 60 -4.75 14.03 10.95
CA PHE A 60 -3.75 13.46 10.06
C PHE A 60 -2.85 12.47 10.83
N PRO A 61 -2.69 11.21 10.37
CA PRO A 61 -1.89 10.22 11.06
C PRO A 61 -0.39 10.39 10.75
N ASP A 62 0.30 11.14 11.59
CA ASP A 62 1.72 11.48 11.42
C ASP A 62 2.67 10.30 11.67
N THR A 63 2.37 9.37 12.58
CA THR A 63 3.19 8.16 12.84
C THR A 63 2.68 6.90 12.12
N ILE A 64 3.45 5.81 12.10
CA ILE A 64 3.01 4.53 11.52
C ILE A 64 1.90 3.92 12.38
N GLU A 65 2.03 4.01 13.70
CA GLU A 65 1.07 3.47 14.68
C GLU A 65 -0.30 4.13 14.50
N LYS A 66 -0.33 5.47 14.38
CA LYS A 66 -1.56 6.22 14.10
C LYS A 66 -2.16 5.87 12.74
N LYS A 67 -1.33 5.58 11.72
CA LYS A 67 -1.81 5.13 10.41
C LYS A 67 -2.50 3.78 10.52
N ILE A 68 -1.89 2.82 11.22
CA ILE A 68 -2.46 1.48 11.47
C ILE A 68 -3.76 1.61 12.28
N GLU A 69 -3.75 2.38 13.38
CA GLU A 69 -4.94 2.59 14.20
C GLU A 69 -6.09 3.19 13.39
N MET A 70 -5.81 4.25 12.61
CA MET A 70 -6.80 4.88 11.75
C MET A 70 -7.39 3.90 10.74
N LEU A 71 -6.57 3.08 10.09
CA LEU A 71 -7.02 2.06 9.14
C LEU A 71 -7.94 1.04 9.82
N LEU A 72 -7.49 0.43 10.92
CA LEU A 72 -8.22 -0.65 11.59
C LEU A 72 -9.52 -0.13 12.24
N LYS A 73 -9.49 1.05 12.88
CA LYS A 73 -10.67 1.70 13.47
C LYS A 73 -11.76 1.94 12.43
N ASN A 74 -11.37 2.25 11.19
CA ASN A 74 -12.29 2.51 10.09
C ASN A 74 -12.53 1.28 9.19
N ARG A 75 -12.06 0.09 9.61
CA ARG A 75 -12.24 -1.19 8.89
C ARG A 75 -11.65 -1.19 7.48
N ILE A 76 -10.51 -0.52 7.32
CA ILE A 76 -9.80 -0.40 6.05
C ILE A 76 -8.55 -1.26 6.11
N ALA A 77 -8.42 -2.15 5.12
CA ALA A 77 -7.22 -2.90 4.81
C ALA A 77 -6.41 -2.20 3.72
N VAL A 78 -5.08 -2.31 3.77
CA VAL A 78 -4.16 -1.76 2.77
C VAL A 78 -3.12 -2.79 2.39
N TRP A 79 -2.89 -2.94 1.08
CA TRP A 79 -1.77 -3.70 0.53
C TRP A 79 -1.38 -3.20 -0.87
N ASP A 80 -0.46 -3.90 -1.53
CA ASP A 80 -0.08 -3.71 -2.92
C ASP A 80 -0.33 -5.00 -3.71
N VAL A 81 -0.67 -4.89 -5.00
CA VAL A 81 -0.99 -6.05 -5.86
C VAL A 81 0.25 -6.82 -6.30
N VAL A 82 1.42 -6.19 -6.40
CA VAL A 82 2.66 -6.81 -6.88
C VAL A 82 3.52 -7.29 -5.72
N LYS A 83 3.77 -8.60 -5.65
CA LYS A 83 4.68 -9.25 -4.72
C LYS A 83 6.13 -9.05 -5.11
N GLU A 84 6.44 -9.25 -6.39
CA GLU A 84 7.79 -9.02 -6.91
C GLU A 84 7.75 -8.65 -8.39
N THR A 85 8.69 -7.81 -8.81
CA THR A 85 8.79 -7.31 -10.19
C THR A 85 10.19 -6.75 -10.46
N GLU A 86 10.55 -6.67 -11.73
CA GLU A 86 11.57 -5.73 -12.18
C GLU A 86 10.91 -4.37 -12.46
N ILE A 87 11.51 -3.27 -12.00
CA ILE A 87 10.97 -1.91 -12.20
C ILE A 87 12.09 -0.88 -12.23
N LYS A 88 11.92 0.20 -12.99
CA LYS A 88 12.80 1.37 -12.98
C LYS A 88 12.33 2.35 -11.90
N GLY A 89 12.98 2.33 -10.74
CA GLY A 89 12.61 3.17 -9.60
C GLY A 89 11.27 2.79 -8.98
N SER A 90 10.23 3.60 -9.23
CA SER A 90 8.84 3.36 -8.82
C SER A 90 7.85 3.72 -9.94
N CYS A 91 8.26 3.56 -11.20
CA CYS A 91 7.47 3.95 -12.36
C CYS A 91 6.72 2.74 -12.92
N ASP A 92 5.40 2.70 -12.72
CA ASP A 92 4.57 1.52 -13.03
C ASP A 92 4.61 1.13 -14.51
N ASN A 93 4.79 2.09 -15.43
CA ASN A 93 4.92 1.81 -16.86
C ASN A 93 6.20 1.03 -17.23
N THR A 94 7.11 0.81 -16.27
CA THR A 94 8.35 0.04 -16.45
C THR A 94 8.32 -1.32 -15.78
N ILE A 95 7.19 -1.72 -15.19
CA ILE A 95 7.00 -3.03 -14.57
C ILE A 95 7.24 -4.14 -15.60
N LYS A 96 8.03 -5.15 -15.21
CA LYS A 96 8.30 -6.36 -15.99
C LYS A 96 8.26 -7.58 -15.09
N ASN A 97 7.75 -8.68 -15.65
CA ASN A 97 7.65 -9.97 -14.98
C ASN A 97 6.96 -9.90 -13.59
N PRO A 98 5.82 -9.20 -13.45
CA PRO A 98 5.18 -9.06 -12.16
C PRO A 98 4.69 -10.42 -11.66
N LYS A 99 5.00 -10.74 -10.40
CA LYS A 99 4.29 -11.79 -9.65
C LYS A 99 3.34 -11.12 -8.67
N PRO A 100 2.05 -11.49 -8.67
CA PRO A 100 1.07 -10.87 -7.79
C PRO A 100 1.22 -11.36 -6.34
N ASN A 101 0.78 -10.52 -5.40
CA ASN A 101 0.47 -10.96 -4.04
C ASN A 101 -0.81 -11.80 -4.06
N ASP A 102 -0.89 -12.78 -3.16
CA ASP A 102 -2.11 -13.58 -2.99
C ASP A 102 -3.08 -12.86 -2.05
N ILE A 103 -4.02 -12.10 -2.65
CA ILE A 103 -5.02 -11.35 -1.90
C ILE A 103 -6.00 -12.22 -1.11
N ASN A 104 -6.04 -13.54 -1.38
CA ASN A 104 -6.86 -14.47 -0.59
C ASN A 104 -6.46 -14.48 0.89
N LEU A 105 -5.21 -14.11 1.22
CA LEU A 105 -4.79 -13.86 2.60
C LEU A 105 -5.76 -12.92 3.33
N ILE A 106 -6.23 -11.87 2.66
CA ILE A 106 -7.18 -10.90 3.22
C ILE A 106 -8.62 -11.39 3.03
N LEU A 107 -8.97 -11.81 1.81
CA LEU A 107 -10.36 -12.15 1.45
C LEU A 107 -10.91 -13.35 2.25
N ASN A 108 -10.07 -14.30 2.63
CA ASN A 108 -10.48 -15.44 3.44
C ASN A 108 -10.56 -15.13 4.94
N ASN A 109 -9.97 -14.02 5.38
CA ASN A 109 -9.83 -13.68 6.81
C ASN A 109 -10.62 -12.43 7.21
N ALA A 110 -11.21 -11.70 6.25
CA ALA A 110 -12.03 -10.52 6.48
C ALA A 110 -13.20 -10.46 5.47
N ASP A 111 -14.36 -9.99 5.92
CA ASP A 111 -15.56 -9.79 5.08
C ASP A 111 -15.42 -8.49 4.26
N ILE A 112 -14.52 -8.50 3.28
CA ILE A 112 -14.28 -7.38 2.36
C ILE A 112 -15.50 -7.19 1.45
N ARG A 113 -16.06 -5.99 1.45
CA ARG A 113 -17.25 -5.58 0.70
C ARG A 113 -16.96 -4.65 -0.46
N ALA A 114 -15.81 -3.99 -0.44
CA ALA A 114 -15.37 -3.10 -1.49
C ALA A 114 -13.84 -3.14 -1.63
N ILE A 115 -13.38 -3.10 -2.89
CA ILE A 115 -11.96 -3.03 -3.24
C ILE A 115 -11.76 -1.77 -4.08
N PHE A 116 -10.77 -0.95 -3.73
CA PHE A 116 -10.38 0.25 -4.47
C PHE A 116 -8.90 0.17 -4.85
N THR A 117 -8.56 0.67 -6.04
CA THR A 117 -7.17 0.78 -6.51
C THR A 117 -6.72 2.25 -6.51
N THR A 118 -5.46 2.51 -6.20
CA THR A 118 -4.88 3.88 -6.13
C THR A 118 -4.02 4.24 -7.33
#